data_AF-X0SC74-F1
#
_entry.id   AF-X0SC74-F1
#
_cell.length_a   1.000
_cell.length_b   1.000
_cell.length_c   1.000
_cell.angle_alpha   90.00
_cell.angle_beta   90.00
_cell.angle_gamma   90.00
#
_symmetry.space_group_name_H-M   'P 1'
#
loop_
_entity.id
_entity.type
_entity.pdbx_description
1 polymer ?
#
loop_
_entity_poly.entity_id
_entity_poly.type
_entity_poly.pdbx_seq_one_letter_code
_entity_poly.pdbx_strand_id
1 'polypeptide(L)'
;MTTNKLGTANQVDICSVDEWQAEARTLFGPDPMVWRFQCPCCGHIASVQDYKDAGAPTGAVAFSCIGRWTNCKREAFRADGPGPCNYAGGGLIGLNPRRVIDESGIERDVFAFAKDKP
;
A
#
# COMPACT_ATOMS: atom_id res chain seq x y z
N MET A 1 25.02 13.36 25.58
CA MET A 1 25.28 12.07 24.91
C MET A 1 25.05 12.27 23.43
N THR A 2 26.05 11.96 22.64
CA THR A 2 26.30 12.42 21.27
C THR A 2 25.24 11.91 20.28
N THR A 3 24.61 12.81 19.54
CA THR A 3 23.73 12.49 18.42
C THR A 3 24.56 11.97 17.25
N ASN A 4 24.49 10.67 16.98
CA ASN A 4 24.97 10.12 15.71
C ASN A 4 23.89 10.34 14.64
N LYS A 5 24.09 11.37 13.81
CA LYS A 5 23.52 11.43 12.46
C LYS A 5 24.31 10.47 11.57
N LEU A 6 23.78 9.27 11.39
CA LEU A 6 24.13 8.42 10.25
C LEU A 6 22.95 8.52 9.29
N GLY A 7 23.20 8.97 8.05
CA GLY A 7 22.19 8.99 7.00
C GLY A 7 21.70 7.57 6.74
N THR A 8 20.39 7.33 6.83
CA THR A 8 19.82 6.00 6.68
C THR A 8 19.14 5.86 5.33
N ALA A 9 19.62 4.90 4.53
CA ALA A 9 18.88 4.34 3.41
C ALA A 9 17.45 3.97 3.87
N ASN A 10 16.46 4.21 3.00
CA ASN A 10 15.02 3.95 3.16
C ASN A 10 14.72 2.83 4.17
N GLN A 11 14.27 3.20 5.36
CA GLN A 11 13.81 2.27 6.38
C GLN A 11 12.35 1.91 6.07
N VAL A 12 12.07 0.63 5.84
CA VAL A 12 10.70 0.10 5.74
C VAL A 12 10.05 0.28 7.12
N ASP A 13 8.83 0.82 7.16
CA ASP A 13 8.04 0.94 8.39
C ASP A 13 7.53 -0.46 8.78
N ILE A 14 7.86 -0.98 9.95
CA ILE A 14 7.52 -2.36 10.37
C ILE A 14 6.51 -2.30 11.51
N CYS A 15 5.41 -3.05 11.38
CA CYS A 15 4.40 -3.19 12.43
C CYS A 15 3.73 -4.58 12.40
N SER A 16 3.03 -4.94 13.47
CA SER A 16 2.16 -6.12 13.50
C SER A 16 0.87 -5.89 12.71
N VAL A 17 0.17 -6.97 12.35
CA VAL A 17 -1.18 -6.91 11.76
C VAL A 17 -2.14 -6.14 12.67
N ASP A 18 -2.08 -6.34 13.99
CA ASP A 18 -2.98 -5.68 14.94
C ASP A 18 -2.76 -4.17 15.00
N GLU A 19 -1.51 -3.73 15.05
CA GLU A 19 -1.16 -2.31 15.00
C GLU A 19 -1.61 -1.68 13.68
N TRP A 20 -1.38 -2.38 12.57
CA TRP A 20 -1.78 -1.92 11.24
C TRP A 20 -3.31 -1.79 11.13
N GLN A 21 -4.07 -2.76 11.64
CA GLN A 21 -5.54 -2.68 11.70
C GLN A 21 -6.03 -1.58 12.64
N ALA A 22 -5.39 -1.40 13.80
CA ALA A 22 -5.74 -0.34 14.75
C ALA A 22 -5.54 1.05 14.14
N GLU A 23 -4.45 1.25 13.40
CA GLU A 23 -4.21 2.47 12.63
C GLU A 23 -5.29 2.68 11.57
N ALA A 24 -5.60 1.66 10.77
CA ALA A 24 -6.65 1.73 9.74
C ALA A 24 -8.01 2.13 10.34
N ARG A 25 -8.36 1.52 11.47
CA ARG A 25 -9.59 1.85 12.22
C ARG A 25 -9.58 3.29 12.72
N THR A 26 -8.45 3.79 13.17
CA THR A 26 -8.29 5.19 13.60
C THR A 26 -8.45 6.17 12.44
N LEU A 27 -7.96 5.81 11.25
CA LEU A 27 -7.98 6.66 10.07
C LEU A 27 -9.33 6.67 9.35
N PHE A 28 -9.95 5.49 9.20
CA PHE A 28 -11.08 5.29 8.29
C PHE A 28 -12.33 4.71 8.97
N GLY A 29 -12.23 4.32 10.25
CA GLY A 29 -13.31 3.65 10.97
C GLY A 29 -13.26 2.12 10.88
N PRO A 30 -14.22 1.44 11.52
CA PRO A 30 -14.16 0.01 11.74
C PRO A 30 -14.37 -0.85 10.48
N ASP A 31 -14.98 -0.29 9.43
CA ASP A 31 -15.27 -1.01 8.19
C ASP A 31 -14.03 -1.10 7.29
N PRO A 32 -13.45 -2.30 7.05
CA PRO A 32 -12.30 -2.44 6.18
C PRO A 32 -12.58 -2.06 4.72
N MET A 33 -13.84 -2.11 4.28
CA MET A 33 -14.20 -1.80 2.89
C MET A 33 -13.87 -0.35 2.52
N VAL A 34 -13.88 0.57 3.49
CA VAL A 34 -13.56 1.99 3.27
C VAL A 34 -12.10 2.34 3.52
N TRP A 35 -11.26 1.39 3.93
CA TRP A 35 -9.83 1.63 4.15
C TRP A 35 -9.15 1.91 2.82
N ARG A 36 -8.36 2.98 2.77
CA ARG A 36 -7.74 3.49 1.53
C ARG A 36 -6.23 3.39 1.58
N PHE A 37 -5.65 3.00 0.45
CA PHE A 37 -4.21 2.81 0.26
C PHE A 37 -3.71 3.63 -0.92
N GLN A 38 -2.50 4.16 -0.79
CA GLN A 38 -1.85 4.92 -1.85
C GLN A 38 -0.79 4.08 -2.57
N CYS A 39 -0.91 3.97 -3.89
CA CYS A 39 0.10 3.30 -4.71
C CYS A 39 1.45 4.06 -4.62
N PRO A 40 2.55 3.41 -4.21
CA PRO A 40 3.85 4.08 -4.09
C PRO A 40 4.48 4.43 -5.44
N CYS A 41 4.01 3.83 -6.55
CA CYS A 41 4.53 4.08 -7.89
C CYS A 41 3.87 5.29 -8.57
N CYS A 42 2.53 5.36 -8.54
CA CYS A 42 1.76 6.37 -9.29
C CYS A 42 0.93 7.31 -8.42
N GLY A 43 0.90 7.11 -7.10
CA GLY A 43 0.15 7.95 -6.15
C GLY A 43 -1.36 7.72 -6.13
N HIS A 44 -1.92 6.86 -7.00
CA HIS A 44 -3.36 6.58 -7.03
C HIS A 44 -3.85 5.99 -5.72
N ILE A 45 -4.98 6.50 -5.22
CA ILE A 45 -5.63 6.05 -3.98
C ILE A 45 -6.80 5.14 -4.35
N ALA A 46 -6.87 3.97 -3.71
CA ALA A 46 -7.99 3.04 -3.86
C ALA A 46 -8.40 2.47 -2.51
N SER A 47 -9.72 2.28 -2.32
CA SER A 47 -10.32 1.61 -1.18
C SER A 47 -10.40 0.10 -1.39
N VAL A 48 -10.54 -0.67 -0.31
CA VAL A 48 -10.80 -2.12 -0.40
C VAL A 48 -12.05 -2.42 -1.23
N GLN A 49 -13.09 -1.58 -1.14
CA GLN A 49 -14.30 -1.67 -1.96
C GLN A 49 -14.00 -1.53 -3.45
N ASP A 50 -13.14 -0.60 -3.86
CA ASP A 50 -12.78 -0.46 -5.28
C ASP A 50 -12.14 -1.74 -5.84
N TYR A 51 -11.27 -2.41 -5.07
CA TYR A 51 -10.68 -3.69 -5.47
C TYR A 51 -11.74 -4.79 -5.60
N LYS A 52 -12.68 -4.84 -4.66
CA LYS A 52 -13.79 -5.80 -4.69
C LYS A 52 -14.68 -5.58 -5.92
N ASP A 53 -15.04 -4.34 -6.22
CA ASP A 53 -15.87 -3.98 -7.37
C ASP A 53 -15.16 -4.25 -8.71
N ALA A 54 -13.83 -4.14 -8.72
CA ALA A 54 -13.00 -4.53 -9.87
C ALA A 54 -12.80 -6.05 -10.02
N GLY A 55 -13.33 -6.88 -9.11
CA GLY A 55 -13.15 -8.33 -9.12
C GLY A 55 -11.71 -8.77 -8.79
N ALA A 56 -10.94 -7.94 -8.09
CA ALA A 56 -9.58 -8.27 -7.68
C ALA A 56 -9.58 -9.31 -6.54
N PRO A 57 -8.56 -10.19 -6.46
CA PRO A 57 -8.39 -11.07 -5.32
C PRO A 57 -8.06 -10.25 -4.07
N THR A 58 -8.45 -10.73 -2.88
CA THR A 58 -8.21 -10.02 -1.61
C THR A 58 -6.74 -9.70 -1.37
N GLY A 59 -5.82 -10.59 -1.75
CA GLY A 59 -4.37 -10.39 -1.63
C GLY A 59 -3.80 -9.29 -2.54
N ALA A 60 -4.59 -8.72 -3.45
CA ALA A 60 -4.18 -7.57 -4.27
C ALA A 60 -4.21 -6.24 -3.50
N VAL A 61 -5.11 -6.15 -2.52
CA VAL A 61 -5.33 -4.94 -1.72
C VAL A 61 -4.04 -4.54 -1.02
N ALA A 62 -3.65 -3.28 -1.17
CA ALA A 62 -2.40 -2.73 -0.64
C ALA A 62 -1.12 -3.43 -1.12
N PHE A 63 -1.18 -4.40 -2.03
CA PHE A 63 0.01 -5.07 -2.58
C PHE A 63 0.34 -4.61 -3.99
N SER A 64 -0.70 -4.29 -4.77
CA SER A 64 -0.58 -3.94 -6.19
C SER A 64 -1.60 -2.87 -6.57
N CYS A 65 -1.26 -2.01 -7.53
CA CYS A 65 -2.11 -0.88 -7.92
C CYS A 65 -3.39 -1.36 -8.61
N ILE A 66 -4.54 -0.77 -8.26
CA ILE A 66 -5.87 -1.15 -8.77
C ILE A 66 -5.98 -1.17 -10.31
N GLY A 67 -5.08 -0.48 -11.00
CA GLY A 67 -5.03 -0.44 -12.46
C GLY A 67 -4.88 -1.83 -13.09
N ARG A 68 -4.32 -2.80 -12.37
CA ARG A 68 -4.24 -4.18 -12.85
C ARG A 68 -5.59 -4.88 -13.05
N TRP A 69 -6.68 -4.36 -12.46
CA TRP A 69 -8.03 -4.94 -12.57
C TRP A 69 -9.06 -3.99 -13.19
N THR A 70 -8.71 -2.72 -13.40
CA THR A 70 -9.64 -1.67 -13.88
C THR A 70 -9.31 -1.13 -15.27
N ASN A 71 -8.63 -1.94 -16.10
CA ASN A 71 -8.13 -1.56 -17.43
C ASN A 71 -7.02 -0.50 -17.36
N CYS A 72 -5.83 -0.95 -16.96
CA CYS A 72 -4.63 -0.14 -16.73
C CYS A 72 -4.37 0.90 -17.82
N LYS A 73 -4.21 2.17 -17.42
CA LYS A 73 -3.92 3.28 -18.35
C LYS A 73 -2.47 3.75 -18.32
N ARG A 74 -1.64 3.19 -17.43
CA ARG A 74 -0.25 3.62 -17.21
C ARG A 74 0.66 2.46 -16.83
N GLU A 75 1.76 2.31 -17.56
CA GLU A 75 2.83 1.38 -17.18
C GLU A 75 3.57 1.89 -15.93
N ALA A 76 3.85 0.98 -14.99
CA ALA A 76 4.66 1.28 -13.81
C ALA A 76 6.04 1.81 -14.22
N PHE A 77 6.60 2.72 -13.41
CA PHE A 77 7.91 3.34 -13.62
C PHE A 77 8.05 4.20 -14.89
N ARG A 78 6.97 4.42 -15.65
CA ARG A 78 6.91 5.48 -16.68
C ARG A 78 6.52 6.81 -16.05
N ALA A 79 7.12 7.90 -16.52
CA ALA A 79 6.97 9.24 -15.95
C ALA A 79 5.67 9.94 -16.34
N ASP A 80 4.95 9.44 -17.35
CA ASP A 80 3.79 10.09 -17.95
C ASP A 80 2.45 9.57 -17.43
N GLY A 81 1.51 10.50 -17.26
CA GLY A 81 0.09 10.25 -17.03
C GLY A 81 -0.34 10.04 -15.57
N PRO A 82 -1.61 10.32 -15.24
CA PRO A 82 -2.18 9.94 -13.95
C PRO A 82 -2.31 8.42 -13.81
N GLY A 83 -2.37 7.92 -12.58
CA GLY A 83 -2.75 6.54 -12.31
C GLY A 83 -4.23 6.25 -12.59
N PRO A 84 -4.68 5.00 -12.42
CA PRO A 84 -3.93 3.90 -11.82
C PRO A 84 -2.96 3.22 -12.80
N CYS A 85 -1.83 2.74 -12.27
CA CYS A 85 -0.81 2.01 -13.04
C CYS A 85 -0.91 0.48 -12.85
N ASN A 86 -0.01 -0.29 -13.46
CA ASN A 86 0.07 -1.75 -13.31
C ASN A 86 1.10 -2.25 -12.25
N TYR A 87 1.61 -1.36 -11.38
CA TYR A 87 2.61 -1.73 -10.38
C TYR A 87 2.15 -2.86 -9.44
N ALA A 88 3.07 -3.78 -9.09
CA ALA A 88 2.85 -4.83 -8.10
C ALA A 88 4.08 -5.05 -7.21
N GLY A 89 3.85 -5.26 -5.91
CA GLY A 89 4.89 -5.45 -4.91
C GLY A 89 5.74 -6.71 -5.10
N GLY A 90 5.25 -7.71 -5.84
CA GLY A 90 5.96 -8.98 -6.08
C GLY A 90 6.99 -8.95 -7.23
N GLY A 91 7.22 -7.79 -7.85
CA GLY A 91 8.20 -7.63 -8.92
C GLY A 91 9.64 -7.48 -8.41
N LEU A 92 10.59 -7.30 -9.33
CA LEU A 92 12.01 -7.07 -9.01
C LEU A 92 12.26 -5.82 -8.15
N ILE A 93 11.35 -4.83 -8.22
CA ILE A 93 11.46 -3.55 -7.51
C ILE A 93 10.33 -3.45 -6.48
N GLY A 94 10.66 -3.70 -5.22
CA GLY A 94 9.77 -3.49 -4.08
C GLY A 94 9.73 -2.02 -3.63
N LEU A 95 8.64 -1.33 -3.93
CA LEU A 95 8.36 0.05 -3.51
C LEU A 95 7.43 0.12 -2.31
N ASN A 96 6.86 -1.00 -1.89
CA ASN A 96 5.92 -1.09 -0.78
C ASN A 96 6.63 -0.61 0.50
N PRO A 97 6.23 0.54 1.06
CA PRO A 97 7.03 1.20 2.08
C PRO A 97 6.83 0.62 3.49
N ARG A 98 5.85 -0.27 3.67
CA ARG A 98 5.44 -0.76 4.97
C ARG A 98 5.44 -2.29 5.01
N ARG A 99 5.91 -2.86 6.09
CA ARG A 99 5.92 -4.30 6.37
C ARG A 99 4.98 -4.62 7.52
N VAL A 100 4.08 -5.55 7.26
CA VAL A 100 3.11 -6.05 8.24
C VAL A 100 3.47 -7.50 8.56
N ILE A 101 3.64 -7.81 9.84
CA ILE A 101 3.98 -9.15 10.33
C ILE A 101 2.76 -9.72 11.05
N ASP A 102 2.31 -10.91 10.66
CA ASP A 102 1.22 -11.61 11.36
C ASP A 102 1.72 -12.45 12.55
N GLU A 103 0.79 -12.99 13.34
CA GLU A 103 1.11 -13.78 14.53
C GLU A 103 1.93 -15.05 14.23
N SER A 104 1.90 -15.53 12.98
CA SER A 104 2.70 -16.68 12.53
C SER A 104 4.11 -16.28 12.07
N GLY A 105 4.43 -14.98 12.13
CA GLY A 105 5.70 -14.42 11.66
C GLY A 105 5.77 -14.24 10.14
N ILE A 106 4.65 -14.36 9.41
CA ILE A 106 4.65 -14.12 7.96
C ILE A 106 4.67 -12.61 7.73
N GLU A 107 5.67 -12.17 6.96
CA GLU A 107 5.86 -10.78 6.58
C GLU A 107 5.18 -10.47 5.25
N ARG A 108 4.52 -9.31 5.16
CA ARG A 108 3.94 -8.79 3.92
C ARG A 108 4.28 -7.32 3.76
N ASP A 109 4.93 -6.99 2.65
CA ASP A 109 5.16 -5.61 2.27
C ASP A 109 3.90 -5.06 1.59
N VAL A 110 3.35 -3.97 2.12
CA VAL A 110 2.11 -3.32 1.72
C VAL A 110 2.31 -1.83 1.44
N PHE A 111 1.35 -1.25 0.74
CA PHE A 111 1.23 0.18 0.50
C PHE A 111 0.93 0.92 1.81
N ALA A 112 1.31 2.19 1.87
CA ALA A 112 0.89 3.06 2.96
C ALA A 112 -0.62 3.36 2.87
N PHE A 113 -1.24 3.64 4.02
CA PHE A 113 -2.58 4.22 4.05
C PHE A 113 -2.59 5.59 3.34
N ALA A 114 -3.71 5.92 2.71
CA ALA A 114 -3.89 7.22 2.09
C ALA A 114 -3.89 8.32 3.17
N LYS A 115 -3.17 9.43 2.92
CA LYS A 115 -3.07 10.56 3.85
C LYS A 115 -4.26 11.53 3.75
N ASP A 116 -5.02 11.46 2.67
CA ASP A 116 -6.24 12.24 2.50
C ASP A 116 -7.37 11.55 3.28
N LYS A 117 -7.79 12.20 4.37
CA LYS A 117 -9.07 11.88 5.02
C LYS A 117 -10.19 12.34 4.09
N PRO A 118 -11.30 11.58 3.99
CA PRO A 118 -12.46 11.99 3.21
C PRO A 118 -12.97 13.38 3.61
#